data_AF-A0A951DUX5-F1
#
_entry.id   AF-A0A951DUX5-F1
#
_cell.length_a   1.000
_cell.length_b   1.000
_cell.length_c   1.000
_cell.angle_alpha   90.00
_cell.angle_beta   90.00
_cell.angle_gamma   90.00
#
_symmetry.space_group_name_H-M   'P 1'
#
loop_
_entity.id
_entity.type
_entity.pdbx_description
1 polymer ?
#
loop_
_entity_poly.entity_id
_entity_poly.type
_entity_poly.pdbx_seq_one_letter_code
_entity_poly.pdbx_strand_id
1 'polypeptide(L)'
;FPKSHQLWCGPIGYQGSKAAMKLLAQADVVIALGTRLGPFGTLPQHSLDYWPKNAKLIQVEADPRRIGLVKQASVGVCGDARAATSEILHRLQTGNFQVGARQNRSQRISEIEKQKQEWETELNRWGQDGGSPISPRRALRELEKAMPANAMVTTDIGNICSVSNSYLRFDRPNSFFAAMSFGNCGYAFPTAIGAKVAAPDRPAIAYVGDGAWGMSLQETLTCVRERIPAVAVVFNNGQWGAEKKNQIDYYADRFVGTNLENPSFAGIAQAMGAKGITVDHPDKLGDALRQAVKNDHCTIVEVMVTQELGDPFRRDALKKPKRLLDKYAALSGA
;
A
#
# COMPACT_ATOMS: atom_id res chain seq x y z
N PHE A 1 14.50 2.38 -1.12
CA PHE A 1 15.40 2.79 -0.02
C PHE A 1 15.18 1.83 1.14
N PRO A 2 16.22 1.23 1.74
CA PRO A 2 16.04 0.20 2.76
C PRO A 2 15.33 0.72 4.00
N LYS A 3 14.33 -0.01 4.51
CA LYS A 3 13.61 0.38 5.75
C LYS A 3 14.52 0.50 6.97
N SER A 4 15.62 -0.26 7.00
CA SER A 4 16.60 -0.28 8.08
C SER A 4 17.47 0.96 8.13
N HIS A 5 17.52 1.74 7.05
CA HIS A 5 18.32 2.96 7.02
C HIS A 5 17.63 4.06 7.84
N GLN A 6 18.38 4.76 8.70
CA GLN A 6 17.86 5.77 9.63
C GLN A 6 16.97 6.84 8.95
N LEU A 7 17.36 7.26 7.74
CA LEU A 7 16.66 8.26 6.92
C LEU A 7 15.45 7.72 6.14
N TRP A 8 15.06 6.45 6.32
CA TRP A 8 13.85 5.94 5.70
C TRP A 8 12.62 6.44 6.45
N CYS A 9 11.71 7.11 5.72
CA CYS A 9 10.49 7.68 6.29
C CYS A 9 9.22 6.97 5.82
N GLY A 10 9.32 5.98 4.93
CA GLY A 10 8.16 5.29 4.32
C GLY A 10 7.64 5.91 3.03
N PRO A 11 6.67 5.24 2.38
CA PRO A 11 6.08 5.71 1.12
C PRO A 11 5.17 6.93 1.36
N ILE A 12 5.11 7.85 0.39
CA ILE A 12 4.10 8.92 0.36
C ILE A 12 2.86 8.48 -0.42
N GLY A 13 1.82 9.32 -0.44
CA GLY A 13 0.59 9.05 -1.16
C GLY A 13 -0.44 8.23 -0.38
N TYR A 14 -1.38 7.63 -1.10
CA TYR A 14 -2.55 7.01 -0.50
C TYR A 14 -2.19 5.92 0.53
N GLN A 15 -2.64 6.15 1.76
CA GLN A 15 -2.41 5.30 2.94
C GLN A 15 -0.90 5.03 3.20
N GLY A 16 -0.04 5.95 2.75
CA GLY A 16 1.38 5.92 3.04
C GLY A 16 1.72 6.47 4.43
N SER A 17 2.99 6.80 4.62
CA SER A 17 3.54 7.31 5.86
C SER A 17 3.24 8.78 6.08
N LYS A 18 2.55 9.09 7.19
CA LYS A 18 2.39 10.48 7.66
C LYS A 18 3.73 11.14 7.98
N ALA A 19 4.71 10.38 8.47
CA ALA A 19 6.05 10.90 8.75
C ALA A 19 6.70 11.44 7.47
N ALA A 20 6.67 10.65 6.39
CA ALA A 20 7.22 11.07 5.09
C ALA A 20 6.48 12.30 4.55
N MET A 21 5.15 12.34 4.65
CA MET A 21 4.34 13.47 4.19
C MET A 21 4.65 14.76 4.97
N LYS A 22 4.68 14.71 6.31
CA LYS A 22 4.99 15.88 7.15
C LYS A 22 6.40 16.42 6.91
N LEU A 23 7.37 15.53 6.68
CA LEU A 23 8.75 15.94 6.34
C LEU A 23 8.81 16.54 4.93
N LEU A 24 8.13 15.94 3.95
CA LEU A 24 8.08 16.44 2.58
C LEU A 24 7.41 17.82 2.49
N ALA A 25 6.38 18.07 3.30
CA ALA A 25 5.69 19.36 3.34
C ALA A 25 6.59 20.54 3.75
N GLN A 26 7.68 20.26 4.47
CA GLN A 26 8.66 21.25 4.91
C GLN A 26 9.79 21.48 3.89
N ALA A 27 9.84 20.69 2.81
CA ALA A 27 10.93 20.76 1.85
C ALA A 27 10.89 22.07 1.05
N ASP A 28 12.07 22.66 0.85
CA ASP A 28 12.36 23.75 -0.07
C ASP A 28 12.90 23.25 -1.42
N VAL A 29 13.41 22.01 -1.45
CA VAL A 29 13.85 21.30 -2.65
C VAL A 29 13.40 19.84 -2.59
N VAL A 30 12.84 19.33 -3.69
CA VAL A 30 12.51 17.91 -3.87
C VAL A 30 13.31 17.35 -5.04
N ILE A 31 14.08 16.29 -4.80
CA ILE A 31 14.77 15.54 -5.84
C ILE A 31 14.00 14.24 -6.09
N ALA A 32 13.32 14.17 -7.23
CA ALA A 32 12.51 13.04 -7.67
C ALA A 32 13.33 12.18 -8.64
N LEU A 33 13.81 11.01 -8.18
CA LEU A 33 14.68 10.12 -8.95
C LEU A 33 13.89 8.93 -9.51
N GLY A 34 13.83 8.81 -10.85
CA GLY A 34 13.20 7.68 -11.53
C GLY A 34 11.70 7.56 -11.23
N THR A 35 11.00 8.70 -11.17
CA THR A 35 9.58 8.72 -10.82
C THR A 35 8.79 9.73 -11.66
N ARG A 36 7.66 9.24 -12.16
CA ARG A 36 6.62 10.02 -12.85
C ARG A 36 5.75 10.87 -11.92
N LEU A 37 6.02 10.86 -10.61
CA LEU A 37 5.25 11.59 -9.57
C LEU A 37 3.74 11.37 -9.68
N GLY A 38 3.30 10.10 -9.82
CA GLY A 38 1.91 9.77 -10.08
C GLY A 38 0.91 10.43 -9.12
N PRO A 39 -0.33 10.74 -9.56
CA PRO A 39 -1.30 11.49 -8.76
C PRO A 39 -1.57 10.82 -7.40
N PHE A 40 -1.74 9.50 -7.35
CA PHE A 40 -1.96 8.78 -6.08
C PHE A 40 -0.77 8.83 -5.11
N GLY A 41 0.42 9.20 -5.60
CA GLY A 41 1.61 9.44 -4.79
C GLY A 41 1.78 10.88 -4.31
N THR A 42 1.02 11.85 -4.85
CA THR A 42 1.24 13.29 -4.60
C THR A 42 -0.01 14.08 -4.21
N LEU A 43 -1.17 13.41 -4.17
CA LEU A 43 -2.43 13.99 -3.70
C LEU A 43 -2.52 14.00 -2.17
N PRO A 44 -3.34 14.91 -1.59
CA PRO A 44 -3.56 14.98 -0.16
C PRO A 44 -3.98 13.65 0.46
N GLN A 45 -3.49 13.38 1.67
CA GLN A 45 -3.87 12.20 2.44
C GLN A 45 -3.81 12.48 3.93
N HIS A 46 -4.63 11.77 4.72
CA HIS A 46 -4.77 11.99 6.17
C HIS A 46 -5.11 13.44 6.53
N SER A 47 -5.89 14.10 5.67
CA SER A 47 -6.22 15.53 5.75
C SER A 47 -5.00 16.46 5.66
N LEU A 48 -3.89 16.00 5.09
CA LEU A 48 -2.68 16.78 4.84
C LEU A 48 -2.53 17.07 3.35
N ASP A 49 -2.55 18.35 2.97
CA ASP A 49 -2.02 18.82 1.68
C ASP A 49 -0.50 18.96 1.79
N TYR A 50 0.19 17.82 1.68
CA TYR A 50 1.61 17.71 2.06
C TYR A 50 2.59 18.00 0.92
N TRP A 51 2.13 18.12 -0.33
CA TRP A 51 3.05 18.40 -1.42
C TRP A 51 3.52 19.87 -1.31
N PRO A 52 4.83 20.14 -1.20
CA PRO A 52 5.31 21.48 -0.94
C PRO A 52 5.03 22.41 -2.13
N LYS A 53 4.38 23.55 -1.85
CA LYS A 53 3.93 24.52 -2.87
C LYS A 53 5.07 25.38 -3.42
N ASN A 54 6.08 25.64 -2.60
CA ASN A 54 7.19 26.54 -2.92
C ASN A 54 8.50 25.81 -3.20
N ALA A 55 8.53 24.47 -3.08
CA ALA A 55 9.75 23.72 -3.29
C ALA A 55 10.19 23.75 -4.75
N LYS A 56 11.51 23.83 -4.98
CA LYS A 56 12.10 23.55 -6.29
C LYS A 56 12.08 22.05 -6.54
N LEU A 57 11.50 21.64 -7.67
CA LEU A 57 11.45 20.23 -8.06
C LEU A 57 12.54 19.94 -9.10
N ILE A 58 13.47 19.05 -8.75
CA ILE A 58 14.41 18.43 -9.69
C ILE A 58 13.86 17.04 -10.00
N GLN A 59 13.50 16.78 -11.26
CA GLN A 59 12.92 15.50 -11.68
C GLN A 59 13.83 14.80 -12.67
N VAL A 60 14.34 13.63 -12.27
CA VAL A 60 15.09 12.69 -13.12
C VAL A 60 14.13 11.60 -13.59
N GLU A 61 13.96 11.48 -14.90
CA GLU A 61 13.01 10.53 -15.49
C GLU A 61 13.46 10.14 -16.90
N ALA A 62 13.32 8.86 -17.23
CA ALA A 62 13.79 8.33 -18.50
C ALA A 62 12.79 8.58 -19.63
N ASP A 63 11.50 8.65 -19.32
CA ASP A 63 10.46 9.03 -20.28
C ASP A 63 10.23 10.56 -20.26
N PRO A 64 10.67 11.31 -21.29
CA PRO A 64 10.56 12.77 -21.29
C PRO A 64 9.11 13.26 -21.19
N ARG A 65 8.13 12.44 -21.57
CA ARG A 65 6.69 12.78 -21.49
C ARG A 65 6.17 12.84 -20.04
N ARG A 66 6.95 12.36 -19.08
CA ARG A 66 6.59 12.31 -17.66
C ARG A 66 7.21 13.45 -16.85
N ILE A 67 8.21 14.14 -17.40
CA ILE A 67 8.85 15.28 -16.75
C ILE A 67 7.85 16.44 -16.69
N GLY A 68 7.61 16.97 -15.49
CA GLY A 68 6.70 18.09 -15.29
C GLY A 68 5.20 17.77 -15.40
N LEU A 69 4.83 16.52 -15.71
CA LEU A 69 3.44 16.15 -16.04
C LEU A 69 2.47 16.33 -14.87
N VAL A 70 2.85 15.87 -13.68
CA VAL A 70 1.98 15.94 -12.48
C VAL A 70 2.31 17.14 -11.60
N LYS A 71 3.59 17.49 -11.50
CA LYS A 71 4.11 18.62 -10.73
C LYS A 71 5.13 19.33 -11.59
N GLN A 72 5.04 20.65 -11.70
CA GLN A 72 5.94 21.43 -12.55
C GLN A 72 7.39 21.28 -12.08
N ALA A 73 8.25 20.72 -12.93
CA ALA A 73 9.66 20.57 -12.64
C ALA A 73 10.37 21.93 -12.80
N SER A 74 11.18 22.31 -11.81
CA SER A 74 12.11 23.43 -11.93
C SER A 74 13.32 23.06 -12.79
N VAL A 75 13.77 21.81 -12.67
CA VAL A 75 14.81 21.22 -13.53
C VAL A 75 14.37 19.81 -13.91
N GLY A 76 14.28 19.54 -15.20
CA GLY A 76 14.05 18.20 -15.74
C GLY A 76 15.35 17.59 -16.24
N VAL A 77 15.63 16.35 -15.84
CA VAL A 77 16.78 15.57 -16.33
C VAL A 77 16.22 14.33 -17.03
N CYS A 78 16.29 14.33 -18.36
CA CYS A 78 15.88 13.18 -19.16
C CYS A 78 17.01 12.15 -19.18
N GLY A 79 16.86 11.06 -18.43
CA GLY A 79 17.91 10.03 -18.35
C GLY A 79 17.64 8.95 -17.32
N ASP A 80 18.54 7.95 -17.32
CA ASP A 80 18.51 6.86 -16.35
C ASP A 80 18.75 7.37 -14.92
N ALA A 81 17.95 6.89 -13.97
CA ALA A 81 18.00 7.34 -12.58
C ALA A 81 19.33 6.99 -11.89
N ARG A 82 19.92 5.82 -12.20
CA ARG A 82 21.21 5.41 -11.63
C ARG A 82 22.35 6.26 -12.18
N ALA A 83 22.40 6.45 -13.50
CA ALA A 83 23.44 7.27 -14.15
C ALA A 83 23.40 8.71 -13.63
N ALA A 84 22.22 9.34 -13.62
CA ALA A 84 22.06 10.70 -13.13
C ALA A 84 22.44 10.85 -11.64
N THR A 85 22.00 9.92 -10.79
CA THR A 85 22.31 9.96 -9.35
C THR A 85 23.80 9.74 -9.10
N SER A 86 24.45 8.87 -9.87
CA SER A 86 25.89 8.62 -9.76
C SER A 86 26.70 9.87 -10.11
N GLU A 87 26.31 10.58 -11.17
CA GLU A 87 26.96 11.83 -11.58
C GLU A 87 26.71 12.97 -10.56
N ILE A 88 25.49 13.08 -10.04
CA ILE A 88 25.17 14.04 -8.97
C ILE A 88 26.05 13.78 -7.74
N LEU A 89 26.17 12.51 -7.33
CA LEU A 89 27.00 12.12 -6.20
C LEU A 89 28.48 12.43 -6.46
N HIS A 90 28.99 12.09 -7.64
CA HIS A 90 30.38 12.36 -8.03
C HIS A 90 30.70 13.86 -7.93
N ARG A 91 29.86 14.73 -8.52
CA ARG A 91 30.05 16.18 -8.44
C ARG A 91 29.96 16.73 -7.02
N LEU A 92 29.08 16.18 -6.18
CA LEU A 92 29.00 16.57 -4.76
C LEU A 92 30.24 16.17 -3.95
N GLN A 93 30.95 15.11 -4.38
CA GLN A 93 32.16 14.62 -3.71
C GLN A 93 33.43 15.32 -4.21
N THR A 94 33.52 15.61 -5.50
CA THR A 94 34.73 16.21 -6.12
C THR A 94 34.64 17.72 -6.27
N GLY A 95 33.44 18.29 -6.28
CA GLY A 95 33.24 19.72 -6.38
C GLY A 95 33.58 20.45 -5.09
N ASN A 96 34.12 21.67 -5.22
CA ASN A 96 34.40 22.56 -4.09
C ASN A 96 33.13 23.32 -3.66
N PHE A 97 32.13 22.59 -3.17
CA PHE A 97 30.85 23.16 -2.72
C PHE A 97 30.81 23.28 -1.20
N GLN A 98 30.37 24.45 -0.69
CA GLN A 98 29.98 24.56 0.71
C GLN A 98 28.60 23.92 0.92
N VAL A 99 28.58 22.74 1.55
CA VAL A 99 27.33 22.02 1.84
C VAL A 99 26.73 22.52 3.16
N GLY A 100 25.98 23.63 3.10
CA GLY A 100 25.32 24.23 4.28
C GLY A 100 24.42 23.25 5.04
N ALA A 101 23.84 22.27 4.34
CA ALA A 101 23.06 21.18 4.91
C ALA A 101 23.83 20.34 5.96
N ARG A 102 25.17 20.40 6.04
CA ARG A 102 25.93 19.70 7.08
C ARG A 102 25.74 20.33 8.46
N GLN A 103 25.49 21.63 8.54
CA GLN A 103 25.41 22.38 9.81
C GLN A 103 24.17 22.01 10.64
N ASN A 104 23.05 21.67 9.99
CA ASN A 104 21.80 21.27 10.66
C ASN A 104 21.54 19.75 10.59
N ARG A 105 22.57 18.94 10.30
CA ARG A 105 22.42 17.48 10.11
C ARG A 105 21.77 16.79 11.32
N SER A 106 22.30 17.04 12.51
CA SER A 106 21.80 16.41 13.75
C SER A 106 20.36 16.82 14.05
N GLN A 107 20.02 18.09 13.86
CA GLN A 107 18.66 18.58 14.02
C GLN A 107 17.68 17.89 13.06
N ARG A 108 18.05 17.74 11.78
CA ARG A 108 17.19 17.04 10.80
C ARG A 108 17.03 15.56 11.10
N ILE A 109 18.10 14.88 11.54
CA ILE A 109 18.01 13.47 11.96
C ILE A 109 17.04 13.33 13.16
N SER A 110 17.13 14.24 14.14
CA SER A 110 16.22 14.25 15.29
C SER A 110 14.77 14.48 14.88
N GLU A 111 14.51 15.39 13.95
CA GLU A 111 13.15 15.64 13.45
C GLU A 111 12.61 14.44 12.67
N ILE A 112 13.42 13.80 11.84
CA ILE A 112 13.04 12.56 11.14
C ILE A 112 12.64 11.47 12.14
N GLU A 113 13.45 11.26 13.19
CA GLU A 113 13.16 10.25 14.20
C GLU A 113 11.89 10.56 14.98
N LYS A 114 11.69 11.83 15.37
CA LYS A 114 10.45 12.29 16.00
C LYS A 114 9.23 11.98 15.14
N GLN A 115 9.24 12.35 13.86
CA GLN A 115 8.11 12.11 12.95
C GLN A 115 7.84 10.61 12.75
N LYS A 116 8.89 9.79 12.66
CA LYS A 116 8.76 8.33 12.59
C LYS A 116 8.14 7.76 13.87
N GLN A 117 8.60 8.21 15.05
CA GLN A 117 8.08 7.73 16.33
C GLN A 117 6.62 8.13 16.56
N GLU A 118 6.23 9.36 16.21
CA GLU A 118 4.83 9.79 16.22
C GLU A 118 3.97 8.89 15.33
N TRP A 119 4.45 8.58 14.12
CA TRP A 119 3.73 7.73 13.19
C TRP A 119 3.59 6.28 13.67
N GLU A 120 4.67 5.68 14.19
CA GLU A 120 4.61 4.34 14.76
C GLU A 120 3.70 4.28 15.99
N THR A 121 3.71 5.31 16.83
CA THR A 121 2.79 5.41 17.99
C THR A 121 1.33 5.40 17.52
N GLU A 122 1.02 6.17 16.48
CA GLU A 122 -0.33 6.19 15.91
C GLU A 122 -0.73 4.83 15.31
N LEU A 123 0.14 4.22 14.50
CA LEU A 123 -0.10 2.90 13.92
C LEU A 123 -0.25 1.81 14.98
N ASN A 124 0.47 1.92 16.10
CA ASN A 124 0.32 1.01 17.24
C ASN A 124 -0.97 1.24 18.00
N ARG A 125 -1.49 2.47 18.09
CA ARG A 125 -2.74 2.75 18.79
C ARG A 125 -3.97 2.21 18.05
N TRP A 126 -3.93 2.12 16.72
CA TRP A 126 -5.06 1.63 15.94
C TRP A 126 -5.20 0.10 15.99
N GLY A 127 -6.44 -0.39 15.94
CA GLY A 127 -6.73 -1.83 15.95
C GLY A 127 -6.33 -2.51 17.26
N GLN A 128 -6.44 -1.80 18.39
CA GLN A 128 -6.16 -2.37 19.71
C GLN A 128 -7.30 -3.27 20.22
N ASP A 129 -8.45 -3.26 19.56
CA ASP A 129 -9.58 -4.12 19.91
C ASP A 129 -9.16 -5.58 19.81
N GLY A 130 -9.14 -6.26 20.96
CA GLY A 130 -8.98 -7.71 21.03
C GLY A 130 -10.30 -8.36 20.66
N GLY A 131 -10.33 -9.19 19.62
CA GLY A 131 -11.58 -9.82 19.20
C GLY A 131 -11.44 -10.79 18.04
N SER A 132 -12.56 -11.47 17.78
CA SER A 132 -12.87 -12.22 16.57
C SER A 132 -14.22 -11.69 16.07
N PRO A 133 -14.34 -11.21 14.82
CA PRO A 133 -13.29 -11.08 13.81
C PRO A 133 -12.19 -10.06 14.15
N ILE A 134 -11.05 -10.12 13.46
CA ILE A 134 -9.87 -9.30 13.72
C ILE A 134 -10.06 -7.87 13.16
N SER A 135 -9.65 -6.80 13.84
CA SER A 135 -9.57 -5.48 13.19
C SER A 135 -8.61 -5.52 11.98
N PRO A 136 -8.98 -4.95 10.81
CA PRO A 136 -8.09 -4.82 9.65
C PRO A 136 -6.68 -4.33 9.97
N ARG A 137 -6.57 -3.28 10.80
CA ARG A 137 -5.27 -2.69 11.17
C ARG A 137 -4.48 -3.59 12.11
N ARG A 138 -5.18 -4.32 13.00
CA ARG A 138 -4.53 -5.34 13.83
C ARG A 138 -3.97 -6.45 12.97
N ALA A 139 -4.75 -6.96 12.02
CA ALA A 139 -4.31 -8.00 11.10
C ALA A 139 -3.05 -7.56 10.33
N LEU A 140 -3.05 -6.36 9.76
CA LEU A 140 -1.89 -5.80 9.05
C LEU A 140 -0.65 -5.66 9.95
N ARG A 141 -0.83 -5.25 11.21
CA ARG A 141 0.29 -5.13 12.16
C ARG A 141 0.86 -6.51 12.55
N GLU A 142 0.03 -7.52 12.75
CA GLU A 142 0.52 -8.87 13.05
C GLU A 142 1.21 -9.52 11.83
N LEU A 143 0.67 -9.32 10.63
CA LEU A 143 1.31 -9.77 9.40
C LEU A 143 2.67 -9.09 9.17
N GLU A 144 2.76 -7.77 9.41
CA GLU A 144 4.00 -7.02 9.32
C GLU A 144 5.08 -7.58 10.25
N LYS A 145 4.75 -7.87 11.53
CA LYS A 145 5.70 -8.47 12.48
C LYS A 145 6.14 -9.87 12.08
N ALA A 146 5.23 -10.64 11.48
CA ALA A 146 5.48 -12.02 11.06
C ALA A 146 6.15 -12.15 9.69
N MET A 147 6.18 -11.06 8.92
CA MET A 147 6.69 -11.02 7.55
C MET A 147 8.17 -11.42 7.47
N PRO A 148 8.55 -12.38 6.61
CA PRO A 148 9.96 -12.66 6.33
C PRO A 148 10.68 -11.44 5.76
N ALA A 149 11.91 -11.18 6.19
CA ALA A 149 12.67 -9.99 5.79
C ALA A 149 12.93 -9.87 4.28
N ASN A 150 12.96 -11.00 3.55
CA ASN A 150 13.17 -11.06 2.10
C ASN A 150 11.88 -11.28 1.29
N ALA A 151 10.70 -11.19 1.92
CA ALA A 151 9.42 -11.43 1.26
C ALA A 151 9.14 -10.46 0.11
N MET A 152 8.34 -10.91 -0.83
CA MET A 152 7.70 -10.13 -1.88
C MET A 152 6.20 -10.07 -1.56
N VAL A 153 5.65 -8.88 -1.49
CA VAL A 153 4.22 -8.66 -1.24
C VAL A 153 3.59 -8.06 -2.46
N THR A 154 2.49 -8.66 -2.88
CA THR A 154 1.62 -8.11 -3.92
C THR A 154 0.31 -7.69 -3.27
N THR A 155 -0.22 -6.51 -3.59
CA THR A 155 -1.52 -6.08 -3.05
C THR A 155 -2.54 -5.90 -4.16
N ASP A 156 -3.75 -6.36 -3.88
CA ASP A 156 -4.91 -6.06 -4.69
C ASP A 156 -5.40 -4.63 -4.43
N ILE A 157 -6.54 -4.27 -5.00
CA ILE A 157 -7.15 -2.95 -4.80
C ILE A 157 -8.36 -3.08 -3.89
N GLY A 158 -8.46 -2.18 -2.94
CA GLY A 158 -9.50 -2.21 -1.94
C GLY A 158 -9.04 -1.56 -0.65
N ASN A 159 -9.94 -1.51 0.32
CA ASN A 159 -9.75 -0.72 1.53
C ASN A 159 -8.56 -1.23 2.36
N ILE A 160 -8.57 -2.50 2.77
CA ILE A 160 -7.48 -3.08 3.58
C ILE A 160 -6.15 -3.19 2.81
N CYS A 161 -6.20 -3.56 1.53
CA CYS A 161 -5.01 -3.66 0.68
C CYS A 161 -4.30 -2.31 0.56
N SER A 162 -5.05 -1.22 0.49
CA SER A 162 -4.47 0.11 0.47
C SER A 162 -3.93 0.54 1.83
N VAL A 163 -4.68 0.27 2.91
CA VAL A 163 -4.21 0.53 4.29
C VAL A 163 -2.90 -0.20 4.59
N SER A 164 -2.64 -1.34 3.95
CA SER A 164 -1.37 -2.08 4.09
C SER A 164 -0.13 -1.26 3.71
N ASN A 165 -0.25 -0.23 2.85
CA ASN A 165 0.87 0.64 2.46
C ASN A 165 1.48 1.40 3.66
N SER A 166 0.75 1.54 4.76
CA SER A 166 1.24 2.12 6.02
C SER A 166 2.12 1.17 6.83
N TYR A 167 2.01 -0.15 6.59
CA TYR A 167 2.63 -1.21 7.38
C TYR A 167 3.69 -1.99 6.59
N LEU A 168 3.59 -2.03 5.26
CA LEU A 168 4.56 -2.74 4.44
C LEU A 168 5.92 -2.02 4.42
N ARG A 169 6.96 -2.70 4.90
CA ARG A 169 8.33 -2.16 4.97
C ARG A 169 9.33 -3.16 4.39
N PHE A 170 10.23 -2.70 3.53
CA PHE A 170 11.18 -3.57 2.82
C PHE A 170 12.60 -3.03 2.83
N ASP A 171 13.57 -3.93 2.95
CA ASP A 171 15.00 -3.60 2.81
C ASP A 171 15.51 -3.81 1.38
N ARG A 172 14.88 -4.71 0.62
CA ARG A 172 15.28 -5.07 -0.75
C ARG A 172 14.38 -4.39 -1.79
N PRO A 173 14.91 -3.95 -2.94
CA PRO A 173 14.09 -3.53 -4.09
C PRO A 173 13.26 -4.71 -4.63
N ASN A 174 12.25 -4.41 -5.45
CA ASN A 174 11.36 -5.42 -6.05
C ASN A 174 10.74 -6.35 -5.00
N SER A 175 10.23 -5.75 -3.92
CA SER A 175 9.57 -6.47 -2.82
C SER A 175 8.10 -6.07 -2.64
N PHE A 176 7.64 -5.04 -3.36
CA PHE A 176 6.27 -4.58 -3.30
C PHE A 176 5.73 -4.36 -4.71
N PHE A 177 4.60 -5.00 -5.01
CA PHE A 177 3.93 -4.93 -6.30
C PHE A 177 2.46 -4.57 -6.07
N ALA A 178 2.00 -3.48 -6.65
CA ALA A 178 0.63 -3.01 -6.46
C ALA A 178 0.05 -2.49 -7.77
N ALA A 179 -1.24 -2.69 -7.98
CA ALA A 179 -1.96 -2.27 -9.18
C ALA A 179 -2.21 -0.73 -9.25
N MET A 180 -1.24 0.07 -8.84
CA MET A 180 -1.39 1.52 -8.56
C MET A 180 -1.65 2.41 -9.79
N SER A 181 -1.51 1.89 -11.00
CA SER A 181 -1.69 2.67 -12.22
C SER A 181 -3.11 2.57 -12.80
N PHE A 182 -3.72 1.38 -12.79
CA PHE A 182 -5.07 1.15 -13.31
C PHE A 182 -6.10 0.85 -12.22
N GLY A 183 -5.66 0.33 -11.07
CA GLY A 183 -6.55 0.05 -9.95
C GLY A 183 -7.43 -1.18 -10.15
N ASN A 184 -7.00 -2.18 -10.93
CA ASN A 184 -7.80 -3.38 -11.17
C ASN A 184 -7.80 -4.35 -10.00
N CYS A 185 -8.97 -4.92 -9.74
CA CYS A 185 -9.16 -6.06 -8.84
C CYS A 185 -8.66 -7.36 -9.48
N GLY A 186 -8.23 -8.33 -8.66
CA GLY A 186 -7.74 -9.65 -9.10
C GLY A 186 -6.27 -9.67 -9.54
N TYR A 187 -5.54 -8.59 -9.28
CA TYR A 187 -4.13 -8.43 -9.67
C TYR A 187 -3.17 -9.23 -8.78
N ALA A 188 -3.43 -9.27 -7.47
CA ALA A 188 -2.36 -9.57 -6.52
C ALA A 188 -1.89 -11.02 -6.63
N PHE A 189 -2.82 -11.97 -6.60
CA PHE A 189 -2.47 -13.38 -6.54
C PHE A 189 -1.72 -13.87 -7.80
N PRO A 190 -2.19 -13.60 -9.04
CA PRO A 190 -1.42 -13.92 -10.24
C PRO A 190 -0.03 -13.27 -10.25
N THR A 191 0.09 -12.04 -9.74
CA THR A 191 1.38 -11.35 -9.62
C THR A 191 2.29 -12.03 -8.61
N ALA A 192 1.78 -12.49 -7.46
CA ALA A 192 2.56 -13.24 -6.48
C ALA A 192 3.06 -14.56 -7.05
N ILE A 193 2.25 -15.25 -7.85
CA ILE A 193 2.64 -16.47 -8.56
C ILE A 193 3.81 -16.17 -9.50
N GLY A 194 3.68 -15.15 -10.35
CA GLY A 194 4.77 -14.74 -11.25
C GLY A 194 6.04 -14.32 -10.51
N ALA A 195 5.91 -13.56 -9.41
CA ALA A 195 7.02 -13.16 -8.57
C ALA A 195 7.71 -14.38 -7.93
N LYS A 196 6.94 -15.38 -7.48
CA LYS A 196 7.48 -16.63 -6.92
C LYS A 196 8.27 -17.43 -7.95
N VAL A 197 7.77 -17.52 -9.19
CA VAL A 197 8.49 -18.18 -10.29
C VAL A 197 9.77 -17.43 -10.64
N ALA A 198 9.71 -16.09 -10.69
CA ALA A 198 10.88 -15.26 -11.03
C ALA A 198 11.95 -15.23 -9.93
N ALA A 199 11.57 -15.42 -8.66
CA ALA A 199 12.49 -15.49 -7.53
C ALA A 199 12.09 -16.61 -6.55
N PRO A 200 12.40 -17.89 -6.89
CA PRO A 200 11.95 -19.07 -6.16
C PRO A 200 12.34 -19.08 -4.67
N ASP A 201 13.48 -18.50 -4.31
CA ASP A 201 13.98 -18.49 -2.93
C ASP A 201 13.29 -17.46 -2.02
N ARG A 202 12.45 -16.58 -2.59
CA ARG A 202 11.77 -15.53 -1.84
C ARG A 202 10.32 -15.95 -1.55
N PRO A 203 9.82 -15.73 -0.32
CA PRO A 203 8.39 -15.84 -0.05
C PRO A 203 7.60 -14.84 -0.91
N ALA A 204 6.53 -15.28 -1.56
CA ALA A 204 5.63 -14.42 -2.33
C ALA A 204 4.23 -14.46 -1.70
N ILE A 205 3.74 -13.30 -1.29
CA ILE A 205 2.55 -13.17 -0.45
C ILE A 205 1.60 -12.17 -1.08
N ALA A 206 0.42 -12.63 -1.46
CA ALA A 206 -0.65 -11.80 -1.98
C ALA A 206 -1.58 -11.33 -0.86
N TYR A 207 -1.82 -10.02 -0.78
CA TYR A 207 -2.84 -9.42 0.06
C TYR A 207 -4.05 -9.12 -0.80
N VAL A 208 -5.18 -9.75 -0.51
CA VAL A 208 -6.39 -9.68 -1.34
C VAL A 208 -7.61 -9.49 -0.45
N GLY A 209 -8.53 -8.59 -0.82
CA GLY A 209 -9.85 -8.54 -0.19
C GLY A 209 -10.75 -9.63 -0.76
N ASP A 210 -11.67 -10.16 0.03
CA ASP A 210 -12.65 -11.18 -0.38
C ASP A 210 -13.37 -10.91 -1.72
N GLY A 211 -13.83 -9.69 -1.96
CA GLY A 211 -14.47 -9.33 -3.23
C GLY A 211 -13.53 -9.49 -4.43
N ALA A 212 -12.27 -9.06 -4.28
CA ALA A 212 -11.26 -9.17 -5.35
C ALA A 212 -10.73 -10.61 -5.50
N TRP A 213 -10.75 -11.39 -4.43
CA TRP A 213 -10.33 -12.80 -4.44
C TRP A 213 -11.16 -13.62 -5.44
N GLY A 214 -12.46 -13.32 -5.52
CA GLY A 214 -13.39 -13.86 -6.52
C GLY A 214 -12.87 -13.87 -7.97
N MET A 215 -12.02 -12.91 -8.33
CA MET A 215 -11.52 -12.74 -9.70
C MET A 215 -10.30 -13.60 -10.05
N SER A 216 -9.57 -14.09 -9.04
CA SER A 216 -8.29 -14.78 -9.25
C SER A 216 -8.12 -16.08 -8.47
N LEU A 217 -9.12 -16.49 -7.66
CA LEU A 217 -9.04 -17.71 -6.85
C LEU A 217 -8.79 -18.98 -7.68
N GLN A 218 -9.24 -19.03 -8.93
CA GLN A 218 -9.04 -20.15 -9.85
C GLN A 218 -7.57 -20.44 -10.12
N GLU A 219 -6.68 -19.45 -9.99
CA GLU A 219 -5.23 -19.63 -10.14
C GLU A 219 -4.63 -20.50 -9.02
N THR A 220 -5.39 -20.82 -7.98
CA THR A 220 -5.01 -21.84 -7.00
C THR A 220 -4.74 -23.17 -7.69
N LEU A 221 -5.53 -23.53 -8.71
CA LEU A 221 -5.32 -24.75 -9.51
C LEU A 221 -4.00 -24.70 -10.30
N THR A 222 -3.62 -23.52 -10.80
CA THR A 222 -2.32 -23.31 -11.44
C THR A 222 -1.19 -23.54 -10.44
N CYS A 223 -1.26 -22.96 -9.24
CA CYS A 223 -0.25 -23.18 -8.21
C CYS A 223 -0.12 -24.66 -7.81
N VAL A 224 -1.23 -25.38 -7.71
CA VAL A 224 -1.23 -26.81 -7.35
C VAL A 224 -0.61 -27.64 -8.48
N ARG A 225 -1.04 -27.43 -9.73
CA ARG A 225 -0.53 -28.17 -10.90
C ARG A 225 0.96 -27.96 -11.10
N GLU A 226 1.40 -26.70 -11.02
CA GLU A 226 2.79 -26.31 -11.28
C GLU A 226 3.67 -26.32 -10.01
N ARG A 227 3.11 -26.71 -8.86
CA ARG A 227 3.78 -26.73 -7.55
C ARG A 227 4.43 -25.39 -7.19
N ILE A 228 3.71 -24.29 -7.37
CA ILE A 228 4.16 -22.94 -7.03
C ILE A 228 3.71 -22.61 -5.60
N PRO A 229 4.62 -22.47 -4.62
CA PRO A 229 4.24 -22.21 -3.23
C PRO A 229 4.06 -20.71 -2.99
N ALA A 230 3.08 -20.12 -3.68
CA ALA A 230 2.61 -18.78 -3.39
C ALA A 230 1.64 -18.79 -2.20
N VAL A 231 1.63 -17.71 -1.42
CA VAL A 231 0.71 -17.52 -0.30
C VAL A 231 -0.29 -16.44 -0.66
N ALA A 232 -1.58 -16.68 -0.43
CA ALA A 232 -2.59 -15.62 -0.45
C ALA A 232 -3.11 -15.40 0.97
N VAL A 233 -3.14 -14.14 1.40
CA VAL A 233 -3.82 -13.67 2.60
C VAL A 233 -5.10 -12.99 2.14
N VAL A 234 -6.22 -13.67 2.34
CA VAL A 234 -7.55 -13.22 1.91
C VAL A 234 -8.24 -12.58 3.11
N PHE A 235 -8.44 -11.27 3.07
CA PHE A 235 -9.13 -10.54 4.11
C PHE A 235 -10.63 -10.57 3.86
N ASN A 236 -11.35 -11.33 4.67
CA ASN A 236 -12.78 -11.59 4.54
C ASN A 236 -13.57 -10.73 5.54
N ASN A 237 -14.28 -9.71 5.03
CA ASN A 237 -15.18 -8.85 5.81
C ASN A 237 -16.61 -8.80 5.25
N GLY A 238 -16.89 -9.55 4.18
CA GLY A 238 -18.19 -9.61 3.53
C GLY A 238 -18.59 -8.32 2.82
N GLN A 239 -17.64 -7.53 2.29
CA GLN A 239 -17.99 -6.28 1.61
C GLN A 239 -16.94 -5.70 0.66
N TRP A 240 -17.41 -5.03 -0.38
CA TRP A 240 -16.62 -4.08 -1.18
C TRP A 240 -16.37 -2.78 -0.40
N GLY A 241 -15.50 -2.85 0.61
CA GLY A 241 -15.34 -1.78 1.60
C GLY A 241 -14.95 -0.41 1.03
N ALA A 242 -14.15 -0.36 -0.03
CA ALA A 242 -13.79 0.91 -0.68
C ALA A 242 -15.01 1.59 -1.33
N GLU A 243 -15.82 0.82 -2.05
CA GLU A 243 -17.06 1.32 -2.66
C GLU A 243 -18.12 1.66 -1.62
N LYS A 244 -18.19 0.86 -0.54
CA LYS A 244 -19.08 1.14 0.58
C LYS A 244 -18.72 2.45 1.27
N LYS A 245 -17.42 2.75 1.42
CA LYS A 245 -16.97 4.04 1.97
C LYS A 245 -17.41 5.23 1.11
N ASN A 246 -17.36 5.11 -0.21
CA ASN A 246 -17.89 6.13 -1.12
C ASN A 246 -19.41 6.31 -0.94
N GLN A 247 -20.15 5.23 -0.70
CA GLN A 247 -21.61 5.28 -0.46
C GLN A 247 -21.95 6.00 0.86
N ILE A 248 -21.14 5.82 1.90
CA ILE A 248 -21.23 6.59 3.15
C ILE A 248 -20.98 8.08 2.88
N ASP A 249 -19.84 8.40 2.26
CA ASP A 249 -19.39 9.79 2.14
C ASP A 249 -20.24 10.65 1.20
N TYR A 250 -20.78 10.04 0.14
CA TYR A 250 -21.42 10.79 -0.95
C TYR A 250 -22.88 10.43 -1.18
N TYR A 251 -23.39 9.33 -0.62
CA TYR A 251 -24.72 8.82 -0.98
C TYR A 251 -25.63 8.53 0.22
N ALA A 252 -25.36 9.17 1.37
CA ALA A 252 -26.18 9.09 2.57
C ALA A 252 -26.47 7.63 2.98
N ASP A 253 -25.40 6.84 3.06
CA ASP A 253 -25.43 5.42 3.46
C ASP A 253 -26.31 4.52 2.57
N ARG A 254 -26.61 4.95 1.34
CA ARG A 254 -27.37 4.14 0.38
C ARG A 254 -26.49 3.04 -0.20
N PHE A 255 -26.52 1.87 0.42
CA PHE A 255 -25.72 0.73 0.02
C PHE A 255 -26.28 -0.01 -1.20
N VAL A 256 -25.47 -0.16 -2.25
CA VAL A 256 -25.84 -0.90 -3.47
C VAL A 256 -24.65 -1.70 -3.97
N GLY A 257 -24.81 -3.03 -4.09
CA GLY A 257 -23.80 -3.92 -4.65
C GLY A 257 -22.52 -4.05 -3.82
N THR A 258 -22.53 -3.65 -2.55
CA THR A 258 -21.33 -3.60 -1.70
C THR A 258 -21.27 -4.65 -0.61
N ASN A 259 -22.37 -5.36 -0.33
CA ASN A 259 -22.39 -6.46 0.65
C ASN A 259 -22.16 -7.79 -0.07
N LEU A 260 -21.38 -8.68 0.55
CA LEU A 260 -20.97 -9.97 0.00
C LEU A 260 -21.33 -11.09 0.98
N GLU A 261 -21.78 -12.21 0.44
CA GLU A 261 -21.89 -13.48 1.15
C GLU A 261 -20.85 -14.42 0.54
N ASN A 262 -19.87 -14.82 1.35
CA ASN A 262 -18.74 -15.60 0.88
C ASN A 262 -18.83 -17.05 1.39
N PRO A 263 -18.46 -18.05 0.57
CA PRO A 263 -18.13 -19.38 1.06
C PRO A 263 -16.83 -19.35 1.88
N SER A 264 -16.44 -20.47 2.51
CA SER A 264 -15.09 -20.58 3.08
C SER A 264 -14.05 -20.63 1.97
N PHE A 265 -13.22 -19.60 1.86
CA PHE A 265 -12.12 -19.59 0.90
C PHE A 265 -11.00 -20.55 1.29
N ALA A 266 -10.78 -20.79 2.58
CA ALA A 266 -9.90 -21.87 3.05
C ALA A 266 -10.42 -23.25 2.61
N GLY A 267 -11.72 -23.51 2.75
CA GLY A 267 -12.34 -24.76 2.29
C GLY A 267 -12.24 -24.94 0.78
N ILE A 268 -12.47 -23.88 0.00
CA ILE A 268 -12.27 -23.92 -1.46
C ILE A 268 -10.82 -24.24 -1.82
N ALA A 269 -9.85 -23.63 -1.14
CA ALA A 269 -8.43 -23.92 -1.37
C ALA A 269 -8.11 -25.41 -1.15
N GLN A 270 -8.64 -26.01 -0.08
CA GLN A 270 -8.50 -27.43 0.21
C GLN A 270 -9.15 -28.30 -0.88
N ALA A 271 -10.35 -27.95 -1.35
CA ALA A 271 -11.01 -28.64 -2.45
C ALA A 271 -10.22 -28.56 -3.77
N MET A 272 -9.45 -27.48 -3.97
CA MET A 272 -8.55 -27.31 -5.12
C MET A 272 -7.19 -28.00 -4.96
N GLY A 273 -6.91 -28.62 -3.81
CA GLY A 273 -5.63 -29.31 -3.52
C GLY A 273 -4.53 -28.40 -2.96
N ALA A 274 -4.87 -27.17 -2.57
CA ALA A 274 -3.98 -26.27 -1.85
C ALA A 274 -4.21 -26.37 -0.33
N LYS A 275 -3.32 -25.76 0.47
CA LYS A 275 -3.55 -25.63 1.90
C LYS A 275 -4.48 -24.46 2.18
N GLY A 276 -5.55 -24.68 2.94
CA GLY A 276 -6.44 -23.62 3.43
C GLY A 276 -6.34 -23.48 4.94
N ILE A 277 -6.21 -22.25 5.44
CA ILE A 277 -6.15 -21.91 6.86
C ILE A 277 -7.12 -20.76 7.12
N THR A 278 -8.07 -20.92 8.03
CA THR A 278 -8.90 -19.82 8.51
C THR A 278 -8.32 -19.25 9.81
N VAL A 279 -8.25 -17.92 9.92
CA VAL A 279 -7.75 -17.20 11.09
C VAL A 279 -8.73 -16.11 11.45
N ASP A 280 -9.26 -16.17 12.66
CA ASP A 280 -10.26 -15.24 13.19
C ASP A 280 -9.77 -14.51 14.46
N HIS A 281 -8.61 -14.90 15.01
CA HIS A 281 -7.99 -14.27 16.15
C HIS A 281 -6.58 -13.73 15.82
N PRO A 282 -6.21 -12.54 16.33
CA PRO A 282 -4.96 -11.86 15.95
C PRO A 282 -3.69 -12.60 16.39
N ASP A 283 -3.71 -13.28 17.53
CA ASP A 283 -2.58 -14.04 18.08
C ASP A 283 -2.18 -15.23 17.19
N LYS A 284 -3.13 -15.79 16.44
CA LYS A 284 -2.88 -16.92 15.51
C LYS A 284 -2.36 -16.47 14.14
N LEU A 285 -2.53 -15.21 13.77
CA LEU A 285 -2.25 -14.74 12.41
C LEU A 285 -0.76 -14.79 12.05
N GLY A 286 0.11 -14.43 13.01
CA GLY A 286 1.55 -14.47 12.79
C GLY A 286 2.06 -15.89 12.54
N ASP A 287 1.56 -16.87 13.30
CA ASP A 287 1.94 -18.27 13.14
C ASP A 287 1.39 -18.87 11.85
N ALA A 288 0.14 -18.56 11.48
CA ALA A 288 -0.44 -18.95 10.21
C ALA A 288 0.40 -18.45 9.02
N LEU A 289 0.84 -17.18 9.04
CA LEU A 289 1.71 -16.65 7.99
C LEU A 289 3.06 -17.36 7.96
N ARG A 290 3.73 -17.50 9.12
CA ARG A 290 5.03 -18.20 9.22
C ARG A 290 4.96 -19.64 8.74
N GLN A 291 3.86 -20.32 9.02
CA GLN A 291 3.63 -21.68 8.52
C GLN A 291 3.37 -21.67 7.01
N ALA A 292 2.54 -20.75 6.50
CA ALA A 292 2.22 -20.63 5.08
C ALA A 292 3.49 -20.44 4.22
N VAL A 293 4.38 -19.53 4.62
CA VAL A 293 5.61 -19.23 3.86
C VAL A 293 6.68 -20.32 3.93
N LYS A 294 6.61 -21.21 4.92
CA LYS A 294 7.53 -22.37 5.05
C LYS A 294 7.04 -23.59 4.27
N ASN A 295 5.76 -23.65 3.92
CA ASN A 295 5.24 -24.76 3.15
C ASN A 295 5.79 -24.69 1.71
N ASP A 296 6.01 -25.86 1.14
CA ASP A 296 6.33 -26.11 -0.27
C ASP A 296 5.07 -26.23 -1.15
N HIS A 297 3.91 -25.87 -0.60
CA HIS A 297 2.62 -25.87 -1.28
C HIS A 297 1.93 -24.50 -1.23
N CYS A 298 1.12 -24.22 -2.24
CA CYS A 298 0.23 -23.06 -2.24
C CYS A 298 -0.62 -23.03 -0.98
N THR A 299 -0.67 -21.88 -0.31
CA THR A 299 -1.42 -21.72 0.95
C THR A 299 -2.32 -20.49 0.90
N ILE A 300 -3.62 -20.69 1.17
CA ILE A 300 -4.61 -19.63 1.31
C ILE A 300 -4.91 -19.44 2.80
N VAL A 301 -4.53 -18.29 3.33
CA VAL A 301 -4.82 -17.85 4.69
C VAL A 301 -6.03 -16.91 4.63
N GLU A 302 -7.21 -17.44 4.94
CA GLU A 302 -8.45 -16.69 5.05
C GLU A 302 -8.51 -16.00 6.43
N VAL A 303 -8.38 -14.69 6.44
CA VAL A 303 -8.37 -13.87 7.66
C VAL A 303 -9.73 -13.21 7.82
N MET A 304 -10.47 -13.62 8.85
CA MET A 304 -11.76 -13.02 9.18
C MET A 304 -11.52 -11.67 9.84
N VAL A 305 -11.97 -10.60 9.18
CA VAL A 305 -11.75 -9.22 9.64
C VAL A 305 -13.07 -8.47 9.82
N THR A 306 -13.08 -7.49 10.72
CA THR A 306 -14.24 -6.63 10.95
C THR A 306 -14.51 -5.74 9.73
N GLN A 307 -15.70 -5.14 9.72
CA GLN A 307 -16.17 -4.27 8.64
C GLN A 307 -15.66 -2.82 8.73
N GLU A 308 -14.62 -2.56 9.53
CA GLU A 308 -13.98 -1.25 9.66
C GLU A 308 -13.49 -0.74 8.29
N LEU A 309 -13.80 0.51 7.97
CA LEU A 309 -13.44 1.15 6.69
C LEU A 309 -12.38 2.23 6.89
N GLY A 310 -11.28 2.15 6.14
CA GLY A 310 -10.28 3.21 6.02
C GLY A 310 -10.71 4.38 5.13
N ASP A 311 -9.90 5.45 5.09
CA ASP A 311 -10.15 6.64 4.26
C ASP A 311 -10.34 6.32 2.78
N PRO A 312 -11.23 7.04 2.05
CA PRO A 312 -11.47 6.82 0.62
C PRO A 312 -10.24 7.17 -0.22
N PHE A 313 -10.13 6.53 -1.39
CA PHE A 313 -8.99 6.68 -2.31
C PHE A 313 -8.76 8.13 -2.75
N ARG A 314 -9.86 8.84 -3.03
CA ARG A 314 -9.88 10.21 -3.55
C ARG A 314 -11.11 10.93 -3.01
N ARG A 315 -10.92 11.91 -2.12
CA ARG A 315 -12.02 12.74 -1.61
C ARG A 315 -12.56 13.74 -2.64
N ASP A 316 -11.81 13.98 -3.70
CA ASP A 316 -12.13 14.89 -4.80
C ASP A 316 -12.65 14.18 -6.05
N ALA A 317 -12.79 12.84 -6.03
CA ALA A 317 -13.30 12.08 -7.17
C ALA A 317 -14.82 12.20 -7.36
N LEU A 318 -15.56 12.44 -6.28
CA LEU A 318 -17.01 12.49 -6.28
C LEU A 318 -17.52 13.82 -5.73
N LYS A 319 -18.62 14.30 -6.30
CA LYS A 319 -19.42 15.41 -5.77
C LYS A 319 -20.66 14.84 -5.10
N LYS A 320 -21.20 15.53 -4.11
CA LYS A 320 -22.49 15.15 -3.56
C LYS A 320 -23.56 15.18 -4.66
N PRO A 321 -24.48 14.21 -4.70
CA PRO A 321 -25.48 14.11 -5.75
C PRO A 321 -26.48 15.27 -5.65
N LYS A 322 -26.82 15.85 -6.81
CA LYS A 322 -27.98 16.72 -6.97
C LYS A 322 -29.17 15.87 -7.40
N ARG A 323 -30.24 15.84 -6.60
CA ARG A 323 -31.46 15.11 -6.93
C ARG A 323 -32.36 15.99 -7.79
N LEU A 324 -32.77 15.46 -8.94
CA LEU A 324 -33.55 16.20 -9.94
C LEU A 324 -35.07 16.03 -9.76
N LEU A 325 -35.51 15.11 -8.90
CA LEU A 325 -36.93 14.89 -8.61
C LEU A 325 -37.28 15.57 -7.29
N ASP A 326 -38.37 16.34 -7.27
CA ASP A 326 -38.79 17.15 -6.11
C ASP A 326 -38.97 16.30 -4.84
N LYS A 327 -39.55 15.10 -4.97
CA LYS A 327 -39.70 14.15 -3.85
C LYS A 327 -38.39 13.70 -3.20
N TYR A 328 -37.26 13.91 -3.87
CA TYR A 328 -35.92 13.59 -3.37
C TYR A 328 -35.04 14.83 -3.18
N ALA A 329 -35.57 16.05 -3.38
CA ALA A 329 -34.79 17.28 -3.32
C ALA A 329 -34.07 17.44 -1.97
N ALA A 330 -34.73 17.07 -0.87
CA ALA A 330 -34.18 17.09 0.50
C ALA A 330 -32.98 16.14 0.71
N LEU A 331 -32.76 15.18 -0.19
CA LEU A 331 -31.62 14.25 -0.17
C LEU A 331 -30.47 14.70 -1.09
N SER A 332 -30.55 15.91 -1.67
CA SER A 332 -29.42 16.51 -2.36
C SER A 332 -28.39 16.94 -1.32
N GLY A 333 -27.11 16.69 -1.60
CA GLY A 333 -26.08 17.17 -0.70
C GLY A 333 -25.93 18.70 -0.77
N ALA A 334 -25.95 19.35 0.39
CA ALA A 334 -25.47 20.72 0.55
C ALA A 334 -23.96 20.81 0.26
#